data_AF-A0A7J6A9B9-F1
#
_entry.id   AF-A0A7J6A9B9-F1
#
_cell.length_a   1.000
_cell.length_b   1.000
_cell.length_c   1.000
_cell.angle_alpha   90.00
_cell.angle_beta   90.00
_cell.angle_gamma   90.00
#
_symmetry.space_group_name_H-M   'P 1'
#
loop_
_entity.id
_entity.type
_entity.pdbx_description
1 polymer ?
#
loop_
_entity_poly.entity_id
_entity_poly.type
_entity_poly.pdbx_seq_one_letter_code
_entity_poly.pdbx_strand_id
1 'polypeptide(L)'
;MANNNTKTLWKTTVIVSTSLQKNDISVLLLAQKHLLRYSDSIEPATLVFPLSGVAFLLITPEGFPEKAECEEFFKRIEKFIQVHRNSFLLLQAPANGARELEIVSAVQNRFFGSNLKVLPVHSNGDAVKGMLTIAKATSRPHVDGVRERMRLARAHIIENSLETLLEKVDIFKVI
;
A
#
# COMPACT_ATOMS: atom_id res chain seq x y z
N MET A 1 -0.94 -25.68 32.04
CA MET A 1 0.00 -25.16 31.03
C MET A 1 -0.60 -23.90 30.44
N ALA A 2 0.00 -22.73 30.71
CA ALA A 2 -0.52 -21.45 30.26
C ALA A 2 -0.25 -21.26 28.76
N ASN A 3 -1.31 -21.12 27.95
CA ASN A 3 -1.22 -20.80 26.53
C ASN A 3 -0.91 -19.31 26.36
N ASN A 4 0.36 -18.94 26.50
CA ASN A 4 0.83 -17.57 26.24
C ASN A 4 0.90 -17.33 24.72
N ASN A 5 -0.26 -17.16 24.09
CA ASN A 5 -0.36 -16.68 22.72
C ASN A 5 -0.06 -15.17 22.71
N THR A 6 1.19 -14.82 23.02
CA THR A 6 1.70 -13.46 22.87
C THR A 6 1.80 -13.19 21.38
N LYS A 7 0.73 -12.61 20.81
CA LYS A 7 0.74 -12.04 19.45
C LYS A 7 1.91 -11.06 19.41
N THR A 8 3.04 -11.50 18.89
CA THR A 8 4.25 -10.70 18.82
C THR A 8 3.91 -9.51 17.94
N LEU A 9 3.97 -8.30 18.51
CA LEU A 9 3.69 -7.08 17.77
C LEU A 9 4.72 -7.00 16.63
N TRP A 10 4.25 -6.98 15.39
CA TRP A 10 5.12 -6.91 14.23
C TRP A 10 5.85 -5.57 14.24
N LYS A 11 7.18 -5.63 14.27
CA LYS A 11 8.06 -4.44 14.24
C LYS A 11 8.81 -4.41 12.92
N THR A 12 9.12 -3.20 12.47
CA THR A 12 9.88 -2.96 11.24
C THR A 12 10.70 -1.69 11.40
N THR A 13 11.69 -1.54 10.53
CA THR A 13 12.38 -0.27 10.31
C THR A 13 11.70 0.48 9.17
N VAL A 14 11.54 1.79 9.34
CA VAL A 14 11.02 2.70 8.33
C VAL A 14 12.07 3.79 8.09
N ILE A 15 12.44 4.00 6.83
CA ILE A 15 13.25 5.14 6.43
C ILE A 15 12.28 6.27 6.11
N VAL A 16 12.42 7.42 6.77
CA VAL A 16 11.48 8.53 6.70
C VAL A 16 12.21 9.75 6.17
N SER A 17 11.61 10.47 5.23
CA SER A 17 12.13 11.75 4.77
C SER A 17 12.29 12.69 5.95
N THR A 18 13.41 13.41 6.05
CA THR A 18 13.62 14.43 7.09
C THR A 18 12.51 15.48 7.10
N SER A 19 11.86 15.72 5.95
CA SER A 19 10.68 16.60 5.85
C SER A 19 9.48 16.15 6.70
N LEU A 20 9.42 14.89 7.15
CA LEU A 20 8.36 14.32 7.98
C LEU A 20 8.78 14.11 9.44
N GLN A 21 9.96 14.59 9.85
CA GLN A 21 10.49 14.33 11.19
C GLN A 21 9.58 14.81 12.34
N LYS A 22 8.83 15.90 12.11
CA LYS A 22 7.88 16.48 13.09
C LYS A 22 6.42 16.19 12.75
N ASN A 23 6.15 15.31 11.78
CA ASN A 23 4.79 14.95 11.38
C ASN A 23 4.20 13.90 12.33
N ASP A 24 2.90 13.97 12.58
CA ASP A 24 2.15 13.03 13.41
C ASP A 24 2.31 11.56 12.99
N ILE A 25 2.51 11.28 11.70
CA ILE A 25 2.79 9.92 11.19
C ILE A 25 4.05 9.35 11.86
N SER A 26 5.11 10.17 12.00
CA SER A 26 6.34 9.77 12.66
C SER A 26 6.11 9.50 14.15
N VAL A 27 5.30 10.34 14.81
CA VAL A 27 4.90 10.16 16.21
C VAL A 27 4.13 8.85 16.41
N LEU A 28 3.16 8.56 15.54
CA LEU A 28 2.34 7.35 15.60
C LEU A 28 3.17 6.08 15.34
N LEU A 29 4.10 6.11 14.39
CA LEU A 29 5.00 4.98 14.13
C LEU A 29 5.92 4.69 15.33
N LEU A 30 6.45 5.73 16.00
CA LEU A 30 7.24 5.58 17.21
C LEU A 30 6.41 5.06 18.38
N ALA A 31 5.18 5.55 18.56
CA ALA A 31 4.25 5.07 19.59
C ALA A 31 3.95 3.57 19.44
N GLN A 32 3.93 3.05 18.21
CA GLN A 32 3.78 1.62 17.90
C GLN A 32 5.10 0.82 17.98
N LYS A 33 6.19 1.43 18.45
CA LYS A 33 7.52 0.83 18.66
C LYS A 33 8.20 0.36 17.36
N HIS A 34 7.93 1.02 16.24
CA HIS A 34 8.71 0.87 15.01
C HIS A 34 10.01 1.67 15.09
N LEU A 35 11.04 1.24 14.36
CA LEU A 35 12.32 1.96 14.29
C LEU A 35 12.27 2.96 13.13
N LEU A 36 12.47 4.25 13.40
CA LEU A 36 12.57 5.29 12.37
C LEU A 36 14.02 5.64 12.09
N ARG A 37 14.39 5.73 10.81
CA ARG A 37 15.65 6.28 10.34
C ARG A 37 15.36 7.45 9.42
N TYR A 38 15.82 8.64 9.77
CA TYR A 38 15.59 9.81 8.93
C TYR A 38 16.66 9.92 7.84
N SER A 39 16.26 10.35 6.64
CA SER A 39 17.15 10.56 5.51
C SER A 39 16.69 11.76 4.67
N ASP A 40 17.64 12.56 4.22
CA ASP A 40 17.49 13.68 3.29
C ASP A 40 17.72 13.25 1.83
N SER A 41 18.20 12.03 1.61
CA SER A 41 18.58 11.49 0.29
C SER A 41 17.39 10.85 -0.46
N ILE A 42 16.23 10.76 0.18
CA ILE A 42 14.99 10.27 -0.43
C ILE A 42 14.05 11.45 -0.72
N GLU A 43 13.10 11.25 -1.63
CA GLU A 43 12.15 12.30 -2.00
C GLU A 43 11.42 12.86 -0.77
N PRO A 44 11.15 14.18 -0.70
CA PRO A 44 10.36 14.76 0.38
C PRO A 44 9.04 14.02 0.57
N ALA A 45 8.53 14.00 1.79
CA ALA A 45 7.30 13.31 2.17
C ALA A 45 7.28 11.79 1.90
N THR A 46 8.45 11.17 1.70
CA THR A 46 8.57 9.73 1.45
C THR A 46 8.78 8.93 2.73
N LEU A 47 8.17 7.74 2.79
CA LEU A 47 8.43 6.69 3.76
C LEU A 47 8.75 5.38 3.04
N VAL A 48 9.87 4.74 3.38
CA VAL A 48 10.31 3.48 2.78
C VAL A 48 10.32 2.40 3.84
N PHE A 49 9.80 1.23 3.51
CA PHE A 49 9.85 0.03 4.33
C PHE A 49 10.81 -0.98 3.68
N PRO A 50 12.10 -0.99 4.07
CA PRO A 50 13.11 -1.74 3.33
C PRO A 50 12.86 -3.25 3.32
N LEU A 51 12.37 -3.80 4.43
CA LEU A 51 12.12 -5.25 4.58
C LEU A 51 10.95 -5.76 3.73
N SER A 52 10.02 -4.89 3.35
CA SER A 52 8.90 -5.21 2.47
C SER A 52 9.08 -4.73 1.04
N GLY A 53 10.11 -3.91 0.78
CA GLY A 53 10.36 -3.33 -0.54
C GLY A 53 9.25 -2.41 -1.03
N VAL A 54 8.45 -1.85 -0.11
CA VAL A 54 7.39 -0.88 -0.43
C VAL A 54 7.81 0.52 -0.01
N ALA A 55 7.40 1.50 -0.81
CA ALA A 55 7.61 2.91 -0.53
C ALA A 55 6.31 3.69 -0.70
N PHE A 56 6.22 4.77 0.04
CA PHE A 56 5.03 5.59 0.19
C PHE A 56 5.41 7.06 0.02
N LEU A 57 4.71 7.78 -0.86
CA LEU A 57 4.84 9.22 -1.04
C LEU A 57 3.57 9.89 -0.51
N LEU A 58 3.69 10.68 0.55
CA LEU A 58 2.57 11.39 1.16
C LEU A 58 2.28 12.69 0.42
N ILE A 59 1.02 12.87 0.03
CA ILE A 59 0.52 14.06 -0.67
C ILE A 59 -0.82 14.45 -0.05
N THR A 60 -1.03 15.76 0.11
CA THR A 60 -2.34 16.32 0.47
C THR A 60 -2.95 17.02 -0.74
N PRO A 61 -4.28 17.13 -0.84
CA PRO A 61 -4.95 17.83 -1.94
C PRO A 61 -4.45 19.25 -2.13
N GLU A 62 -4.14 19.97 -1.04
CA GLU A 62 -3.65 21.35 -1.07
C GLU A 62 -2.27 21.45 -1.73
N GLY A 63 -1.46 20.40 -1.63
CA GLY A 63 -0.17 20.30 -2.31
C GLY A 63 -0.27 19.86 -3.78
N PHE A 64 -1.48 19.60 -4.30
CA PHE A 64 -1.69 19.28 -5.70
C PHE A 64 -2.05 20.53 -6.51
N PRO A 65 -1.29 20.85 -7.57
CA PRO A 65 -1.48 22.08 -8.36
C PRO A 65 -2.78 22.05 -9.17
N GLU A 66 -3.47 23.19 -9.25
CA GLU A 66 -4.81 23.28 -9.88
C GLU A 66 -4.77 23.12 -11.40
N LYS A 67 -3.80 23.72 -12.12
CA LYS A 67 -3.51 23.52 -13.57
C LYS A 67 -2.08 23.92 -13.91
N ALA A 68 -1.55 23.39 -15.03
CA ALA A 68 -0.26 23.67 -15.70
C ALA A 68 1.05 23.47 -14.88
N GLU A 69 1.04 23.63 -13.56
CA GLU A 69 2.19 23.30 -12.66
C GLU A 69 2.26 21.81 -12.30
N CYS A 70 1.45 20.98 -12.96
CA CYS A 70 1.45 19.53 -12.82
C CYS A 70 2.79 18.88 -13.18
N GLU A 71 3.60 19.48 -14.07
CA GLU A 71 4.77 18.78 -14.60
C GLU A 71 5.89 18.60 -13.56
N GLU A 72 6.14 19.58 -12.69
CA GLU A 72 7.13 19.42 -11.62
C GLU A 72 6.68 18.38 -10.58
N PHE A 73 5.39 18.42 -10.23
CA PHE A 73 4.78 17.45 -9.34
C PHE A 73 4.85 16.02 -9.93
N PHE A 74 4.53 15.86 -11.21
CA PHE A 74 4.63 14.57 -11.88
C PHE A 74 6.06 14.11 -12.07
N LYS A 75 7.02 15.00 -12.32
CA LYS A 75 8.46 14.66 -12.32
C LYS A 75 8.93 14.14 -10.97
N ARG A 76 8.42 14.72 -9.87
CA ARG A 76 8.72 14.22 -8.52
C ARG A 76 8.17 12.81 -8.31
N ILE A 77 6.92 12.56 -8.73
CA ILE A 77 6.34 11.20 -8.69
C ILE A 77 7.16 10.25 -9.57
N GLU A 78 7.56 10.68 -10.76
CA GLU A 78 8.35 9.88 -11.69
C GLU A 78 9.70 9.46 -11.07
N LYS A 79 10.43 10.41 -10.48
CA LYS A 79 11.68 10.12 -9.76
C LYS A 79 11.45 9.14 -8.60
N PHE A 80 10.36 9.30 -7.86
CA PHE A 80 9.99 8.38 -6.78
C PHE A 80 9.75 6.95 -7.30
N ILE A 81 9.00 6.77 -8.40
CA ILE A 81 8.67 5.44 -8.92
C ILE A 81 9.84 4.74 -9.61
N GLN A 82 10.81 5.50 -10.12
CA GLN A 82 12.04 4.95 -10.71
C GLN A 82 12.95 4.28 -9.66
N VAL A 83 12.94 4.77 -8.42
CA VAL A 83 13.77 4.25 -7.33
C VAL A 83 13.12 3.05 -6.63
N HIS A 84 11.78 3.02 -6.55
CA HIS A 84 11.08 2.06 -5.70
C HIS A 84 10.25 1.06 -6.50
N ARG A 85 10.43 -0.25 -6.27
CA ARG A 85 9.73 -1.30 -7.04
C ARG A 85 8.23 -1.37 -6.77
N ASN A 86 7.78 -1.06 -5.56
CA ASN A 86 6.38 -1.15 -5.17
C ASN A 86 5.96 0.15 -4.47
N SER A 87 5.33 1.03 -5.25
CA SER A 87 5.19 2.44 -4.92
C SER A 87 3.73 2.79 -4.67
N PHE A 88 3.49 3.55 -3.61
CA PHE A 88 2.16 3.98 -3.23
C PHE A 88 2.15 5.49 -3.01
N LEU A 89 1.19 6.17 -3.60
CA LEU A 89 0.89 7.57 -3.34
C LEU A 89 -0.20 7.61 -2.26
N LEU A 90 0.13 8.06 -1.05
CA LEU A 90 -0.88 8.30 -0.02
C LEU A 90 -1.51 9.66 -0.27
N LEU A 91 -2.76 9.65 -0.71
CA LEU A 91 -3.58 10.86 -0.81
C LEU A 91 -4.30 11.06 0.51
N GLN A 92 -3.81 11.97 1.33
CA GLN A 92 -4.39 12.27 2.64
C GLN A 92 -5.39 13.42 2.54
N ALA A 93 -6.68 13.11 2.69
CA ALA A 93 -7.78 14.07 2.60
C ALA A 93 -8.89 13.71 3.59
N PRO A 94 -9.49 14.68 4.33
CA PRO A 94 -10.54 14.39 5.31
C PRO A 94 -11.79 13.71 4.73
N ALA A 95 -12.06 13.91 3.44
CA ALA A 95 -13.17 13.31 2.71
C ALA A 95 -12.78 13.10 1.24
N ASN A 96 -13.51 12.21 0.54
CA ASN A 96 -13.38 12.04 -0.90
C ASN A 96 -14.29 13.04 -1.62
N GLY A 97 -13.80 14.26 -1.84
CA GLY A 97 -14.47 15.28 -2.63
C GLY A 97 -14.13 15.19 -4.12
N ALA A 98 -14.69 16.12 -4.89
CA ALA A 98 -14.42 16.21 -6.33
C ALA A 98 -12.92 16.41 -6.61
N ARG A 99 -12.25 17.26 -5.82
CA ARG A 99 -10.82 17.53 -5.95
C ARG A 99 -9.98 16.27 -5.76
N GLU A 100 -10.25 15.47 -4.73
CA GLU A 100 -9.54 14.23 -4.46
C GLU A 100 -9.70 13.25 -5.62
N LEU A 101 -10.91 13.11 -6.15
CA LEU A 101 -11.19 12.24 -7.30
C LEU A 101 -10.49 12.73 -8.57
N GLU A 102 -10.43 14.03 -8.80
CA GLU A 102 -9.67 14.63 -9.90
C GLU A 102 -8.17 14.33 -9.80
N ILE A 103 -7.60 14.46 -8.60
CA ILE A 103 -6.19 14.10 -8.32
C ILE A 103 -5.96 12.61 -8.60
N VAL A 104 -6.80 11.73 -8.06
CA VAL A 104 -6.69 10.29 -8.30
C VAL A 104 -6.75 9.99 -9.79
N SER A 105 -7.71 10.58 -10.50
CA SER A 105 -7.87 10.40 -11.95
C SER A 105 -6.65 10.91 -12.72
N ALA A 106 -6.14 12.10 -12.40
CA ALA A 106 -4.97 12.68 -13.04
C ALA A 106 -3.72 11.81 -12.85
N VAL A 107 -3.46 11.35 -11.62
CA VAL A 107 -2.33 10.47 -11.30
C VAL A 107 -2.50 9.10 -12.00
N GLN A 108 -3.70 8.51 -11.93
CA GLN A 108 -3.95 7.22 -12.57
C GLN A 108 -3.81 7.28 -14.08
N ASN A 109 -4.33 8.32 -14.73
CA ASN A 109 -4.20 8.49 -16.18
C ASN A 109 -2.73 8.68 -16.61
N ARG A 110 -1.93 9.41 -15.82
CA ARG A 110 -0.52 9.67 -16.13
C ARG A 110 0.37 8.45 -15.90
N PHE A 111 0.12 7.68 -14.84
CA PHE A 111 0.97 6.56 -14.40
C PHE A 111 0.29 5.19 -14.56
N PHE A 112 -0.70 5.09 -15.43
CA PHE A 112 -1.38 3.84 -15.72
C PHE A 112 -0.38 2.77 -16.18
N GLY A 113 -0.47 1.57 -15.62
CA GLY A 113 0.45 0.46 -15.94
C GLY A 113 1.84 0.57 -15.29
N SER A 114 2.14 1.65 -14.56
CA SER A 114 3.36 1.73 -13.76
C SER A 114 3.26 0.92 -12.45
N ASN A 115 4.33 0.92 -11.67
CA ASN A 115 4.39 0.37 -10.32
C ASN A 115 3.70 1.23 -9.25
N LEU A 116 3.14 2.40 -9.60
CA LEU A 116 2.45 3.31 -8.70
C LEU A 116 1.00 2.90 -8.45
N LYS A 117 0.57 2.97 -7.17
CA LYS A 117 -0.82 2.78 -6.75
C LYS A 117 -1.24 3.95 -5.88
N VAL A 118 -2.49 4.39 -5.97
CA VAL A 118 -3.02 5.46 -5.12
C VAL A 118 -3.73 4.85 -3.93
N LEU A 119 -3.40 5.31 -2.72
CA LEU A 119 -4.03 4.91 -1.46
C LEU A 119 -4.67 6.14 -0.81
N PRO A 120 -6.00 6.34 -0.94
CA PRO A 120 -6.70 7.41 -0.24
C PRO A 120 -6.78 7.11 1.26
N VAL A 121 -6.51 8.12 2.09
CA VAL A 121 -6.53 8.00 3.57
C VAL A 121 -7.13 9.25 4.19
N HIS A 122 -7.87 9.09 5.29
CA HIS A 122 -8.67 10.17 5.89
C HIS A 122 -8.08 10.75 7.17
N SER A 123 -7.06 10.11 7.73
CA SER A 123 -6.37 10.57 8.93
C SER A 123 -4.93 10.04 8.99
N ASN A 124 -4.11 10.63 9.86
CA ASN A 124 -2.76 10.11 10.13
C ASN A 124 -2.81 8.67 10.67
N GLY A 125 -3.84 8.33 11.45
CA GLY A 125 -4.07 6.97 11.95
C GLY A 125 -4.36 5.99 10.83
N ASP A 126 -5.23 6.36 9.88
CA ASP A 126 -5.54 5.55 8.71
C ASP A 126 -4.34 5.39 7.78
N ALA A 127 -3.56 6.46 7.60
CA ALA A 127 -2.31 6.43 6.85
C ALA A 127 -1.34 5.40 7.43
N VAL A 128 -1.05 5.49 8.73
CA VAL A 128 -0.16 4.55 9.43
C VAL A 128 -0.69 3.12 9.35
N LYS A 129 -1.99 2.92 9.61
CA LYS A 129 -2.62 1.60 9.55
C LYS A 129 -2.55 1.00 8.15
N GLY A 130 -2.84 1.78 7.12
CA GLY A 130 -2.78 1.36 5.71
C GLY A 130 -1.35 0.99 5.30
N MET A 131 -0.38 1.86 5.58
CA MET A 131 1.03 1.61 5.30
C MET A 131 1.52 0.33 5.96
N LEU A 132 1.29 0.17 7.26
CA LEU A 132 1.72 -1.00 8.02
C LEU A 132 1.04 -2.28 7.55
N THR A 133 -0.25 -2.21 7.18
CA THR A 133 -0.97 -3.38 6.64
C THR A 133 -0.34 -3.85 5.33
N ILE A 134 -0.09 -2.92 4.40
CA ILE A 134 0.54 -3.22 3.11
C ILE A 134 1.97 -3.72 3.31
N ALA A 135 2.78 -2.99 4.09
CA ALA A 135 4.16 -3.35 4.35
C ALA A 135 4.26 -4.73 5.04
N LYS A 136 3.39 -5.01 6.02
CA LYS A 136 3.35 -6.32 6.67
C LYS A 136 2.96 -7.42 5.69
N ALA A 137 1.88 -7.24 4.92
CA ALA A 137 1.39 -8.24 3.98
C ALA A 137 2.39 -8.56 2.85
N THR A 138 3.27 -7.62 2.53
CA THR A 138 4.31 -7.76 1.49
C THR A 138 5.66 -8.21 2.05
N SER A 139 5.88 -8.14 3.37
CA SER A 139 7.08 -8.66 4.03
C SER A 139 7.09 -10.18 4.15
N ARG A 140 8.27 -10.81 4.11
CA ARG A 140 8.42 -12.22 4.48
C ARG A 140 8.41 -12.38 6.01
N PRO A 141 7.84 -13.46 6.58
CA PRO A 141 7.18 -14.60 5.89
C PRO A 141 5.70 -14.35 5.57
N HIS A 142 5.14 -13.19 5.92
CA HIS A 142 3.70 -12.92 5.78
C HIS A 142 3.21 -13.05 4.33
N VAL A 143 4.00 -12.59 3.36
CA VAL A 143 3.70 -12.71 1.93
C VAL A 143 3.61 -14.17 1.49
N ASP A 144 4.38 -15.07 2.09
CA ASP A 144 4.35 -16.51 1.77
C ASP A 144 3.05 -17.13 2.29
N GLY A 145 2.64 -16.77 3.51
CA GLY A 145 1.36 -17.18 4.07
C GLY A 145 0.16 -16.63 3.29
N VAL A 146 0.21 -15.38 2.81
CA VAL A 146 -0.82 -14.79 1.95
C VAL A 146 -0.88 -15.52 0.60
N ARG A 147 0.28 -15.77 0.00
CA ARG A 147 0.39 -16.48 -1.28
C ARG A 147 -0.18 -17.90 -1.18
N GLU A 148 0.15 -18.62 -0.12
CA GLU A 148 -0.33 -19.98 0.07
C GLU A 148 -1.85 -20.02 0.26
N ARG A 149 -2.42 -19.14 1.09
CA ARG A 149 -3.88 -19.04 1.23
C ARG A 149 -4.56 -18.70 -0.10
N MET A 150 -3.98 -17.80 -0.89
CA MET A 150 -4.51 -17.47 -2.22
C MET A 150 -4.38 -18.64 -3.19
N ARG A 151 -3.30 -19.42 -3.13
CA ARG A 151 -3.10 -20.64 -3.92
C ARG A 151 -4.17 -21.68 -3.59
N LEU A 152 -4.41 -21.93 -2.31
CA LEU A 152 -5.45 -22.85 -1.83
C LEU A 152 -6.85 -22.37 -2.22
N ALA A 153 -7.16 -21.09 -2.04
CA ALA A 153 -8.44 -20.52 -2.45
C ALA A 153 -8.68 -20.66 -3.96
N ARG A 154 -7.65 -20.43 -4.79
CA ARG A 154 -7.73 -20.64 -6.24
C ARG A 154 -7.96 -22.11 -6.60
N ALA A 155 -7.25 -23.04 -5.95
CA ALA A 155 -7.44 -24.47 -6.17
C ALA A 155 -8.89 -24.89 -5.85
N HIS A 156 -9.40 -24.46 -4.69
CA HIS A 156 -10.77 -24.74 -4.26
C HIS A 156 -11.82 -24.14 -5.21
N ILE A 157 -11.61 -22.92 -5.70
CA ILE A 157 -12.50 -22.31 -6.70
C ILE A 157 -12.50 -23.14 -7.98
N ILE A 158 -11.34 -23.57 -8.47
CA ILE A 158 -11.23 -24.36 -9.70
C ILE A 158 -11.90 -25.71 -9.53
N GLU A 159 -11.64 -26.43 -8.44
CA GLU A 159 -12.22 -27.74 -8.12
C GLU A 159 -13.76 -27.64 -8.05
N ASN A 160 -14.30 -26.74 -7.22
CA ASN A 160 -15.74 -26.58 -7.08
C ASN A 160 -16.40 -26.04 -8.35
N SER A 161 -15.72 -25.18 -9.12
CA SER A 161 -16.27 -24.69 -10.40
C SER A 161 -16.34 -25.81 -11.42
N LEU A 162 -15.36 -26.72 -11.43
CA LEU A 162 -15.37 -27.90 -12.29
C LEU A 162 -16.48 -28.87 -11.88
N GLU A 163 -16.64 -29.13 -10.58
CA GLU A 163 -17.76 -29.93 -10.04
C GLU A 163 -19.11 -29.32 -10.42
N THR A 164 -19.27 -28.01 -10.24
CA THR A 164 -20.51 -27.30 -10.60
C THR A 164 -20.76 -27.32 -12.13
N LEU A 165 -19.71 -27.30 -12.95
CA LEU A 165 -19.83 -27.42 -14.40
C LEU A 165 -20.17 -28.85 -14.82
N LEU A 166 -19.58 -29.87 -14.19
CA LEU A 166 -19.86 -31.28 -14.44
C LEU A 166 -21.26 -31.70 -13.96
N GLU A 167 -21.80 -31.09 -12.91
CA GLU A 167 -23.20 -31.28 -12.51
C GLU A 167 -24.19 -30.60 -13.48
N LYS A 168 -23.79 -29.48 -14.09
CA LYS A 168 -24.64 -28.73 -15.05
C LYS A 168 -24.61 -29.30 -16.46
N VAL A 169 -23.48 -29.88 -16.87
CA VAL A 169 -23.39 -30.66 -18.10
C VAL A 169 -23.71 -32.10 -17.69
N ASP A 170 -24.97 -32.48 -17.75
CA ASP A 170 -25.57 -33.78 -17.38
C ASP A 170 -24.94 -34.95 -18.20
N ILE A 171 -23.62 -35.19 -18.09
CA ILE A 171 -22.86 -36.19 -18.86
C ILE A 171 -23.08 -37.60 -18.27
N PHE A 172 -23.67 -37.72 -17.08
CA PHE A 172 -23.95 -39.01 -16.43
C PHE A 172 -25.43 -39.41 -16.40
N LYS A 173 -26.28 -38.83 -17.26
CA LYS A 173 -27.66 -39.31 -17.44
C LYS A 173 -27.88 -40.29 -18.60
N VAL A 174 -26.82 -40.72 -19.27
CA VAL A 174 -26.88 -41.79 -20.27
C VAL A 174 -25.78 -42.80 -19.97
N ILE A 175 -26.05 -43.71 -19.03
CA ILE A 175 -25.73 -45.16 -19.03
C ILE A 175 -26.67 -45.79 -18.01
#